data_AF-A0A432SSM1-F1
#
_entry.id   AF-A0A432SSM1-F1
#
_cell.length_a   1.000
_cell.length_b   1.000
_cell.length_c   1.000
_cell.angle_alpha   90.00
_cell.angle_beta   90.00
_cell.angle_gamma   90.00
#
_symmetry.space_group_name_H-M   'P 1'
#
loop_
_entity.id
_entity.type
_entity.pdbx_description
1 polymer ?
#
loop_
_entity_poly.entity_id
_entity_poly.type
_entity_poly.pdbx_seq_one_letter_code
_entity_poly.pdbx_strand_id
1 'polypeptide(L)'
;MKKTLLFLLFTLTLYSDALNPSFKEIEVMPSSYSKDYYIWRLLQKKKTTKKEALTAYKWIKRKNSKLQKAIRKKVGYVPTKKSTKKKRHTNNFIIYPSTAAKKRAKSLKSLRKLYRKIKKKGKYSDVLQVFTANKPYQELKKLPIKTQLYILNLCNTRYYKRYFNHPFTKKQLKMFSKEKQFNKTIFKVVTTHTLKKAKKSLIFYSGSNKIDFESNFMLAMNAIEFKKINYAINFLSIARTKTQKQSQYDQVDFWLYLLTKDKGFLKKLVKSSQVNIYTLKARDILKKSYPKVISPVLKDREIKDFNITNPIDWEKIKIAMKKSPNRLEELAEKYKSAETLGIYSYIKEKASKYTVPYYPMPYPDAMKAFNPQRKAILYAIARQESRFVPASISTSYALGMMQIMPFLIKELS
;
A
#
# COMPACT_ATOMS: atom_id res chain seq x y z
N MET A 1 15.40 -35.83 -2.54
CA MET A 1 15.07 -34.42 -2.21
C MET A 1 14.71 -33.53 -3.40
N LYS A 2 15.41 -33.57 -4.56
CA LYS A 2 15.00 -32.80 -5.76
C LYS A 2 13.69 -33.29 -6.42
N LYS A 3 13.39 -34.59 -6.35
CA LYS A 3 12.19 -35.18 -6.99
C LYS A 3 10.86 -34.90 -6.26
N THR A 4 10.89 -34.66 -4.93
CA THR A 4 9.69 -34.42 -4.12
C THR A 4 9.23 -32.95 -4.16
N LEU A 5 10.16 -32.00 -4.30
CA LEU A 5 9.83 -30.60 -4.56
C LEU A 5 9.20 -30.42 -5.95
N LEU A 6 9.62 -31.26 -6.91
CA LEU A 6 9.07 -31.29 -8.26
C LEU A 6 7.61 -31.74 -8.26
N PHE A 7 7.22 -32.69 -7.40
CA PHE A 7 5.85 -33.21 -7.34
C PHE A 7 4.83 -32.19 -6.79
N LEU A 8 5.25 -31.31 -5.87
CA LEU A 8 4.42 -30.22 -5.35
C LEU A 8 4.31 -29.03 -6.33
N LEU A 9 5.26 -28.92 -7.28
CA LEU A 9 5.22 -27.99 -8.41
C LEU A 9 4.46 -28.57 -9.63
N PHE A 10 4.44 -29.90 -9.79
CA PHE A 10 3.80 -30.58 -10.93
C PHE A 10 2.28 -30.70 -10.80
N THR A 11 1.74 -30.76 -9.58
CA THR A 11 0.27 -30.69 -9.38
C THR A 11 -0.29 -29.27 -9.59
N LEU A 12 0.57 -28.26 -9.69
CA LEU A 12 0.23 -26.88 -10.04
C LEU A 12 0.19 -26.61 -11.56
N THR A 13 0.76 -27.50 -12.40
CA THR A 13 0.85 -27.28 -13.87
C THR A 13 -0.22 -28.01 -14.68
N LEU A 14 -0.80 -29.10 -14.17
CA LEU A 14 -1.80 -29.89 -14.91
C LEU A 14 -3.27 -29.40 -14.76
N TYR A 15 -3.52 -28.35 -13.96
CA TYR A 15 -4.83 -27.66 -13.87
C TYR A 15 -4.84 -26.29 -14.59
N SER A 16 -4.07 -26.15 -15.68
CA SER A 16 -3.95 -24.90 -16.44
C SER A 16 -5.28 -24.40 -17.04
N ASP A 17 -6.21 -25.29 -17.39
CA ASP A 17 -7.47 -24.90 -18.03
C ASP A 17 -8.53 -24.43 -17.03
N ALA A 18 -8.61 -25.04 -15.83
CA ALA A 18 -9.42 -24.54 -14.72
C ALA A 18 -8.95 -23.17 -14.20
N LEU A 19 -7.66 -22.85 -14.38
CA LEU A 19 -7.07 -21.56 -14.02
C LEU A 19 -7.26 -20.47 -15.10
N ASN A 20 -7.89 -20.77 -16.24
CA ASN A 20 -8.00 -19.86 -17.38
C ASN A 20 -9.46 -19.70 -17.82
N PRO A 21 -10.30 -18.95 -17.07
CA PRO A 21 -11.69 -18.76 -17.44
C PRO A 21 -11.82 -18.24 -18.88
N SER A 22 -12.79 -18.80 -19.59
CA SER A 22 -13.23 -18.39 -20.91
C SER A 22 -13.71 -16.94 -20.90
N PHE A 23 -13.90 -16.36 -22.08
CA PHE A 23 -14.44 -15.02 -22.20
C PHE A 23 -15.81 -14.87 -21.52
N LYS A 24 -16.70 -15.87 -21.71
CA LYS A 24 -18.04 -15.92 -21.10
C LYS A 24 -17.98 -16.05 -19.59
N GLU A 25 -17.08 -16.88 -19.05
CA GLU A 25 -16.89 -16.97 -17.61
C GLU A 25 -16.39 -15.66 -17.02
N ILE A 26 -15.41 -15.01 -17.66
CA ILE A 26 -14.93 -13.68 -17.25
C ILE A 26 -16.06 -12.65 -17.31
N GLU A 27 -16.93 -12.70 -18.31
CA GLU A 27 -18.07 -11.78 -18.45
C GLU A 27 -18.95 -11.79 -17.21
N VAL A 28 -19.34 -12.98 -16.74
CA VAL A 28 -20.22 -13.16 -15.57
C VAL A 28 -19.49 -13.02 -14.23
N MET A 29 -18.14 -12.98 -14.20
CA MET A 29 -17.41 -12.74 -12.96
C MET A 29 -17.82 -11.40 -12.32
N PRO A 30 -17.91 -11.33 -10.98
CA PRO A 30 -18.13 -10.07 -10.30
C PRO A 30 -16.95 -9.09 -10.44
N SER A 31 -17.24 -7.78 -10.42
CA SER A 31 -16.23 -6.72 -10.52
C SER A 31 -15.22 -6.74 -9.36
N SER A 32 -14.00 -7.19 -9.65
CA SER A 32 -12.96 -7.49 -8.66
C SER A 32 -11.55 -7.35 -9.24
N TYR A 33 -10.53 -7.38 -8.36
CA TYR A 33 -9.14 -7.45 -8.81
C TYR A 33 -8.81 -8.78 -9.49
N SER A 34 -9.49 -9.86 -9.09
CA SER A 34 -9.42 -11.17 -9.73
C SER A 34 -9.94 -11.09 -11.17
N LYS A 35 -11.10 -10.46 -11.39
CA LYS A 35 -11.62 -10.20 -12.75
C LYS A 35 -10.64 -9.35 -13.56
N ASP A 36 -10.09 -8.28 -12.98
CA ASP A 36 -9.06 -7.46 -13.64
C ASP A 36 -7.82 -8.28 -14.05
N TYR A 37 -7.39 -9.24 -13.23
CA TYR A 37 -6.30 -10.16 -13.54
C TYR A 37 -6.61 -11.07 -14.72
N TYR A 38 -7.79 -11.69 -14.74
CA TYR A 38 -8.19 -12.56 -15.85
C TYR A 38 -8.37 -11.80 -17.15
N ILE A 39 -8.89 -10.57 -17.09
CA ILE A 39 -8.91 -9.66 -18.24
C ILE A 39 -7.48 -9.37 -18.70
N TRP A 40 -6.53 -9.10 -17.79
CA TRP A 40 -5.13 -8.90 -18.14
C TRP A 40 -4.51 -10.14 -18.82
N ARG A 41 -4.84 -11.36 -18.37
CA ARG A 41 -4.40 -12.61 -19.05
C ARG A 41 -5.06 -12.77 -20.42
N LEU A 42 -6.37 -12.55 -20.53
CA LEU A 42 -7.13 -12.60 -21.77
C LEU A 42 -6.49 -11.68 -22.82
N LEU A 43 -6.18 -10.43 -22.46
CA LEU A 43 -5.54 -9.46 -23.36
C LEU A 43 -4.15 -9.89 -23.86
N GLN A 44 -3.48 -10.84 -23.19
CA GLN A 44 -2.19 -11.38 -23.62
C GLN A 44 -2.31 -12.59 -24.54
N LYS A 45 -3.46 -13.28 -24.57
CA LYS A 45 -3.68 -14.44 -25.44
C LYS A 45 -3.69 -13.99 -26.90
N LYS A 46 -2.96 -14.70 -27.77
CA LYS A 46 -2.95 -14.41 -29.23
C LYS A 46 -4.37 -14.49 -29.81
N LYS A 47 -5.11 -15.54 -29.44
CA LYS A 47 -6.47 -15.85 -29.92
C LYS A 47 -7.57 -14.82 -29.58
N THR A 48 -7.39 -13.97 -28.56
CA THR A 48 -8.41 -12.97 -28.20
C THR A 48 -8.59 -11.96 -29.33
N THR A 49 -9.82 -11.68 -29.75
CA THR A 49 -10.10 -10.72 -30.81
C THR A 49 -10.02 -9.27 -30.31
N LYS A 50 -9.89 -8.29 -31.22
CA LYS A 50 -9.95 -6.86 -30.84
C LYS A 50 -11.30 -6.50 -30.19
N LYS A 51 -12.39 -7.09 -30.67
CA LYS A 51 -13.75 -6.88 -30.13
C LYS A 51 -13.85 -7.39 -28.69
N GLU A 52 -13.46 -8.64 -28.45
CA GLU A 52 -13.40 -9.22 -27.10
C GLU A 52 -12.52 -8.39 -26.17
N ALA A 53 -11.32 -7.98 -26.63
CA ALA A 53 -10.40 -7.18 -25.85
C ALA A 53 -11.02 -5.84 -25.40
N LEU A 54 -11.71 -5.14 -26.31
CA LEU A 54 -12.39 -3.88 -26.01
C LEU A 54 -13.57 -4.08 -25.07
N THR A 55 -14.36 -5.13 -25.26
CA THR A 55 -15.49 -5.48 -24.40
C THR A 55 -15.00 -5.81 -22.98
N ALA A 56 -14.03 -6.71 -22.85
CA ALA A 56 -13.44 -7.06 -21.56
C ALA A 56 -12.82 -5.84 -20.86
N TYR A 57 -12.19 -4.94 -21.61
CA TYR A 57 -11.59 -3.72 -21.05
C TYR A 57 -12.61 -2.75 -20.45
N LYS A 58 -13.90 -2.85 -20.82
CA LYS A 58 -14.99 -2.07 -20.19
C LYS A 58 -15.33 -2.58 -18.79
N TRP A 59 -15.15 -3.87 -18.53
CA TRP A 59 -15.48 -4.50 -17.23
C TRP A 59 -14.45 -4.26 -16.13
N ILE A 60 -13.29 -3.70 -16.50
CA ILE A 60 -12.17 -3.49 -15.57
C ILE A 60 -12.57 -2.50 -14.48
N LYS A 61 -12.38 -2.93 -13.23
CA LYS A 61 -12.57 -2.12 -12.04
C LYS A 61 -11.46 -1.08 -11.88
N ARG A 62 -10.20 -1.49 -12.04
CA ARG A 62 -9.02 -0.61 -11.91
C ARG A 62 -8.11 -0.70 -13.14
N LYS A 63 -8.21 0.30 -14.01
CA LYS A 63 -7.37 0.45 -15.22
C LYS A 63 -5.93 0.85 -14.87
N ASN A 64 -5.16 -0.08 -14.31
CA ASN A 64 -3.74 0.09 -13.96
C ASN A 64 -2.84 0.10 -15.21
N SER A 65 -1.54 0.40 -15.02
CA SER A 65 -0.57 0.48 -16.13
C SER A 65 -0.37 -0.85 -16.87
N LYS A 66 -0.46 -2.00 -16.17
CA LYS A 66 -0.34 -3.33 -16.79
C LYS A 66 -1.47 -3.57 -17.80
N LEU A 67 -2.71 -3.30 -17.40
CA LEU A 67 -3.89 -3.39 -18.26
C LEU A 67 -3.86 -2.39 -19.41
N GLN A 68 -3.46 -1.14 -19.14
CA GLN A 68 -3.31 -0.11 -20.19
C GLN A 68 -2.26 -0.52 -21.23
N LYS A 69 -1.14 -1.10 -20.81
CA LYS A 69 -0.11 -1.62 -21.72
C LYS A 69 -0.63 -2.81 -22.52
N ALA A 70 -1.34 -3.74 -21.87
CA ALA A 70 -1.89 -4.93 -22.52
C ALA A 70 -2.93 -4.56 -23.59
N ILE A 71 -3.90 -3.69 -23.26
CA ILE A 71 -4.91 -3.27 -24.25
C ILE A 71 -4.25 -2.51 -25.41
N ARG A 72 -3.29 -1.62 -25.14
CA ARG A 72 -2.58 -0.88 -26.18
C ARG A 72 -1.84 -1.82 -27.13
N LYS A 73 -1.18 -2.85 -26.60
CA LYS A 73 -0.52 -3.88 -27.43
C LYS A 73 -1.53 -4.63 -28.30
N LYS A 74 -2.75 -4.87 -27.79
CA LYS A 74 -3.78 -5.65 -28.46
C LYS A 74 -4.57 -4.87 -29.52
N VAL A 75 -4.87 -3.60 -29.27
CA VAL A 75 -5.76 -2.77 -30.14
C VAL A 75 -5.08 -1.52 -30.72
N GLY A 76 -3.83 -1.23 -30.36
CA GLY A 76 -3.04 -0.08 -30.84
C GLY A 76 -3.14 1.19 -29.98
N TYR A 77 -4.18 1.34 -29.16
CA TYR A 77 -4.41 2.51 -28.32
C TYR A 77 -4.96 2.15 -26.94
N VAL A 78 -5.02 3.13 -26.02
CA VAL A 78 -5.67 2.97 -24.72
C VAL A 78 -7.05 3.61 -24.77
N PRO A 79 -8.16 2.87 -24.63
CA PRO A 79 -9.49 3.46 -24.60
C PRO A 79 -9.66 4.40 -23.41
N THR A 80 -9.82 5.71 -23.68
CA THR A 80 -10.01 6.75 -22.66
C THR A 80 -11.48 7.00 -22.40
N LYS A 81 -11.90 7.15 -21.13
CA LYS A 81 -13.20 7.78 -20.82
C LYS A 81 -13.12 9.27 -21.16
N LYS A 82 -14.14 9.84 -21.81
CA LYS A 82 -14.30 11.29 -21.98
C LYS A 82 -14.20 11.94 -20.59
N SER A 83 -13.13 12.68 -20.30
CA SER A 83 -13.01 13.38 -19.01
C SER A 83 -13.88 14.63 -19.04
N THR A 84 -14.64 14.88 -17.97
CA THR A 84 -15.25 16.19 -17.74
C THR A 84 -14.13 17.24 -17.67
N LYS A 85 -14.13 18.17 -18.63
CA LYS A 85 -13.15 19.26 -18.69
C LYS A 85 -13.37 20.15 -17.46
N LYS A 86 -12.58 20.00 -16.40
CA LYS A 86 -12.54 20.99 -15.32
C LYS A 86 -12.18 22.35 -15.91
N LYS A 87 -12.91 23.41 -15.55
CA LYS A 87 -12.57 24.80 -15.91
C LYS A 87 -11.13 25.06 -15.43
N ARG A 88 -10.22 25.31 -16.36
CA ARG A 88 -8.82 25.66 -16.10
C ARG A 88 -8.65 27.14 -16.38
N HIS A 89 -7.84 27.83 -15.59
CA HIS A 89 -7.39 29.17 -15.97
C HIS A 89 -6.74 29.09 -17.35
N THR A 90 -7.33 29.77 -18.32
CA THR A 90 -6.93 29.74 -19.74
C THR A 90 -5.47 30.17 -19.95
N ASN A 91 -4.97 31.03 -19.06
CA ASN A 91 -3.61 31.60 -19.12
C ASN A 91 -2.57 30.85 -18.28
N ASN A 92 -2.94 29.83 -17.48
CA ASN A 92 -1.97 29.05 -16.71
C ASN A 92 -1.39 27.91 -17.57
N PHE A 93 -0.09 27.97 -17.85
CA PHE A 93 0.62 26.89 -18.52
C PHE A 93 1.01 25.79 -17.53
N ILE A 94 0.34 24.65 -17.65
CA ILE A 94 0.53 23.49 -16.78
C ILE A 94 1.73 22.67 -17.25
N ILE A 95 2.76 22.60 -16.41
CA ILE A 95 3.84 21.62 -16.50
C ILE A 95 4.06 20.98 -15.14
N TYR A 96 4.16 19.65 -15.10
CA TYR A 96 4.44 18.95 -13.85
C TYR A 96 5.85 19.27 -13.33
N PRO A 97 6.04 19.49 -12.02
CA PRO A 97 7.36 19.76 -11.44
C PRO A 97 8.40 18.68 -11.76
N SER A 98 8.00 17.39 -11.80
CA SER A 98 8.89 16.29 -12.21
C SER A 98 9.37 16.41 -13.66
N THR A 99 8.50 16.86 -14.58
CA THR A 99 8.83 17.09 -15.99
C THR A 99 9.73 18.32 -16.14
N ALA A 100 9.42 19.42 -15.45
CA ALA A 100 10.26 20.62 -15.45
C ALA A 100 11.67 20.32 -14.90
N ALA A 101 11.75 19.53 -13.81
CA ALA A 101 13.00 19.05 -13.24
C ALA A 101 13.84 18.26 -14.24
N LYS A 102 13.23 17.31 -14.95
CA LYS A 102 13.90 16.50 -16.00
C LYS A 102 14.39 17.39 -17.15
N LYS A 103 13.55 18.32 -17.63
CA LYS A 103 13.92 19.26 -18.70
C LYS A 103 15.07 20.18 -18.29
N ARG A 104 15.07 20.71 -17.06
CA ARG A 104 16.18 21.51 -16.52
C ARG A 104 17.48 20.72 -16.47
N ALA A 105 17.43 19.46 -16.02
CA ALA A 105 18.60 18.61 -15.98
C ALA A 105 19.20 18.35 -17.37
N LYS A 106 18.37 18.30 -18.41
CA LYS A 106 18.82 18.16 -19.81
C LYS A 106 19.36 19.48 -20.39
N SER A 107 18.65 20.60 -20.23
CA SER A 107 19.10 21.91 -20.73
C SER A 107 18.33 23.06 -20.07
N LEU A 108 19.03 23.84 -19.25
CA LEU A 108 18.48 25.07 -18.66
C LEU A 108 18.16 26.12 -19.73
N LYS A 109 19.02 26.28 -20.75
CA LYS A 109 18.82 27.20 -21.88
C LYS A 109 17.51 26.90 -22.62
N SER A 110 17.24 25.62 -22.90
CA SER A 110 15.99 25.18 -23.54
C SER A 110 14.77 25.47 -22.66
N LEU A 111 14.84 25.18 -21.36
CA LEU A 111 13.75 25.45 -20.43
C LEU A 111 13.45 26.97 -20.31
N ARG A 112 14.48 27.81 -20.32
CA ARG A 112 14.35 29.28 -20.36
C ARG A 112 13.71 29.76 -21.65
N LYS A 113 14.09 29.20 -22.81
CA LYS A 113 13.47 29.51 -24.11
C LYS A 113 11.97 29.16 -24.09
N LEU A 114 11.62 27.99 -23.52
CA LEU A 114 10.22 27.60 -23.33
C LEU A 114 9.45 28.60 -22.46
N TYR A 115 10.01 28.98 -21.31
CA TYR A 115 9.35 29.91 -20.40
C TYR A 115 9.13 31.29 -21.04
N ARG A 116 10.12 31.82 -21.76
CA ARG A 116 9.96 33.06 -22.54
C ARG A 116 8.86 32.95 -23.60
N LYS A 117 8.79 31.85 -24.35
CA LYS A 117 7.75 31.61 -25.36
C LYS A 117 6.35 31.59 -24.74
N ILE A 118 6.21 31.03 -23.53
CA ILE A 118 4.94 31.00 -22.80
C ILE A 118 4.55 32.40 -22.33
N LYS A 119 5.48 33.16 -21.76
CA LYS A 119 5.25 34.56 -21.37
C LYS A 119 4.81 35.43 -22.54
N LYS A 120 5.48 35.32 -23.70
CA LYS A 120 5.09 36.04 -24.93
C LYS A 120 3.66 35.75 -25.41
N LYS A 121 3.06 34.62 -24.99
CA LYS A 121 1.66 34.26 -25.29
C LYS A 121 0.67 34.71 -24.20
N GLY A 122 1.07 35.62 -23.30
CA GLY A 122 0.24 36.07 -22.17
C GLY A 122 0.01 35.00 -21.10
N LYS A 123 0.80 33.92 -21.08
CA LYS A 123 0.64 32.79 -20.15
C LYS A 123 1.68 32.83 -19.04
N TYR A 124 1.33 32.29 -17.87
CA TYR A 124 2.24 32.17 -16.72
C TYR A 124 2.41 30.71 -16.29
N SER A 125 3.46 30.43 -15.50
CA SER A 125 3.69 29.12 -14.89
C SER A 125 4.66 29.24 -13.72
N ASP A 126 4.15 29.10 -12.49
CA ASP A 126 4.94 29.15 -11.26
C ASP A 126 6.04 28.07 -11.24
N VAL A 127 5.73 26.90 -11.82
CA VAL A 127 6.69 25.82 -11.98
C VAL A 127 7.83 26.28 -12.89
N LEU A 128 7.55 26.86 -14.05
CA LEU A 128 8.65 27.31 -14.92
C LEU A 128 9.42 28.50 -14.32
N GLN A 129 8.74 29.39 -13.60
CA GLN A 129 9.39 30.48 -12.88
C GLN A 129 10.48 29.93 -11.94
N VAL A 130 10.11 29.01 -11.05
CA VAL A 130 11.04 28.39 -10.10
C VAL A 130 12.13 27.59 -10.82
N PHE A 131 11.76 26.79 -11.81
CA PHE A 131 12.69 25.87 -12.45
C PHE A 131 13.60 26.55 -13.48
N THR A 132 13.36 27.79 -13.89
CA THR A 132 14.28 28.55 -14.76
C THR A 132 15.20 29.51 -14.01
N ALA A 133 14.89 29.78 -12.73
CA ALA A 133 15.66 30.66 -11.87
C ALA A 133 17.08 30.13 -11.57
N ASN A 134 18.02 31.06 -11.40
CA ASN A 134 19.39 30.77 -10.97
C ASN A 134 19.42 30.14 -9.57
N LYS A 135 18.59 30.66 -8.64
CA LYS A 135 18.45 30.19 -7.26
C LYS A 135 17.02 29.66 -7.02
N PRO A 136 16.70 28.40 -7.40
CA PRO A 136 15.32 27.91 -7.40
C PRO A 136 14.64 27.93 -6.06
N TYR A 137 15.36 27.62 -4.98
CA TYR A 137 14.77 27.63 -3.64
C TYR A 137 14.33 29.03 -3.21
N GLN A 138 15.11 30.07 -3.54
CA GLN A 138 14.71 31.44 -3.21
C GLN A 138 13.47 31.86 -4.00
N GLU A 139 13.37 31.43 -5.26
CA GLU A 139 12.20 31.74 -6.07
C GLU A 139 10.96 30.95 -5.63
N LEU A 140 11.15 29.71 -5.17
CA LEU A 140 10.09 28.92 -4.55
C LEU A 140 9.50 29.64 -3.33
N LYS A 141 10.34 30.23 -2.47
CA LYS A 141 9.90 30.90 -1.23
C LYS A 141 8.97 32.09 -1.46
N LYS A 142 9.02 32.72 -2.64
CA LYS A 142 8.18 33.87 -3.00
C LYS A 142 6.75 33.46 -3.37
N LEU A 143 6.52 32.18 -3.67
CA LEU A 143 5.22 31.69 -4.11
C LEU A 143 4.27 31.43 -2.94
N PRO A 144 2.95 31.39 -3.17
CA PRO A 144 1.98 30.95 -2.16
C PRO A 144 2.30 29.56 -1.59
N ILE A 145 2.00 29.34 -0.31
CA ILE A 145 2.36 28.11 0.42
C ILE A 145 1.87 26.84 -0.27
N LYS A 146 0.61 26.85 -0.76
CA LYS A 146 0.05 25.70 -1.50
C LYS A 146 0.86 25.37 -2.76
N THR A 147 1.34 26.39 -3.47
CA THR A 147 2.21 26.22 -4.65
C THR A 147 3.59 25.71 -4.26
N GLN A 148 4.16 26.21 -3.15
CA GLN A 148 5.43 25.69 -2.62
C GLN A 148 5.34 24.19 -2.35
N LEU A 149 4.33 23.77 -1.58
CA LEU A 149 4.10 22.37 -1.23
C LEU A 149 3.80 21.51 -2.46
N TYR A 150 3.04 22.02 -3.43
CA TYR A 150 2.81 21.34 -4.71
C TYR A 150 4.13 21.03 -5.43
N ILE A 151 5.02 22.01 -5.56
CA ILE A 151 6.33 21.85 -6.21
C ILE A 151 7.23 20.88 -5.42
N LEU A 152 7.33 21.06 -4.10
CA LEU A 152 8.15 20.21 -3.22
C LEU A 152 7.69 18.74 -3.28
N ASN A 153 6.38 18.50 -3.28
CA ASN A 153 5.81 17.17 -3.34
C ASN A 153 6.08 16.48 -4.69
N LEU A 154 5.93 17.18 -5.81
CA LEU A 154 5.93 16.56 -7.14
C LEU A 154 7.26 16.63 -7.90
N CYS A 155 8.28 17.36 -7.42
CA CYS A 155 9.60 17.34 -8.05
C CYS A 155 10.30 15.99 -7.85
N ASN A 156 11.24 15.61 -8.71
CA ASN A 156 11.98 14.35 -8.50
C ASN A 156 13.07 14.51 -7.42
N THR A 157 13.48 13.39 -6.80
CA THR A 157 14.44 13.37 -5.68
C THR A 157 15.81 13.97 -6.05
N ARG A 158 16.31 13.71 -7.27
CA ARG A 158 17.59 14.26 -7.75
C ARG A 158 17.57 15.79 -7.77
N TYR A 159 16.51 16.37 -8.30
CA TYR A 159 16.33 17.83 -8.33
C TYR A 159 16.16 18.41 -6.93
N TYR A 160 15.34 17.76 -6.09
CA TYR A 160 15.14 18.18 -4.72
C TYR A 160 16.48 18.24 -3.98
N LYS A 161 17.27 17.17 -4.02
CA LYS A 161 18.59 17.09 -3.38
C LYS A 161 19.50 18.25 -3.80
N ARG A 162 19.53 18.57 -5.09
CA ARG A 162 20.42 19.60 -5.65
C ARG A 162 19.97 21.03 -5.34
N TYR A 163 18.66 21.31 -5.40
CA TYR A 163 18.17 22.69 -5.41
C TYR A 163 17.21 23.06 -4.28
N PHE A 164 16.61 22.08 -3.59
CA PHE A 164 15.61 22.32 -2.53
C PHE A 164 15.97 21.71 -1.18
N ASN A 165 17.13 21.03 -1.06
CA ASN A 165 17.65 20.53 0.22
C ASN A 165 18.23 21.69 1.06
N HIS A 166 17.34 22.57 1.50
CA HIS A 166 17.64 23.73 2.33
C HIS A 166 16.84 23.64 3.63
N PRO A 167 17.32 24.23 4.73
CA PRO A 167 16.53 24.33 5.95
C PRO A 167 15.28 25.18 5.72
N PHE A 168 14.13 24.71 6.18
CA PHE A 168 12.92 25.52 6.25
C PHE A 168 13.00 26.46 7.45
N THR A 169 12.57 27.71 7.26
CA THR A 169 12.46 28.67 8.37
C THR A 169 11.28 28.34 9.29
N LYS A 170 11.33 28.77 10.56
CA LYS A 170 10.21 28.62 11.52
C LYS A 170 8.90 29.18 10.95
N LYS A 171 8.94 30.35 10.30
CA LYS A 171 7.77 30.97 9.64
C LYS A 171 7.20 30.09 8.52
N GLN A 172 8.05 29.51 7.68
CA GLN A 172 7.60 28.57 6.65
C GLN A 172 6.97 27.33 7.25
N LEU A 173 7.58 26.72 8.28
CA LEU A 173 7.04 25.52 8.92
C LEU A 173 5.69 25.78 9.59
N LYS A 174 5.54 26.92 10.28
CA LYS A 174 4.25 27.35 10.85
C LYS A 174 3.18 27.43 9.76
N MET A 175 3.49 28.02 8.61
CA MET A 175 2.54 28.12 7.50
C MET A 175 2.30 26.79 6.79
N PHE A 176 3.33 25.97 6.60
CA PHE A 176 3.23 24.63 6.01
C PHE A 176 2.36 23.72 6.86
N SER A 177 2.50 23.79 8.18
CA SER A 177 1.71 22.98 9.12
C SER A 177 0.20 23.22 9.00
N LYS A 178 -0.24 24.35 8.44
CA LYS A 178 -1.67 24.66 8.23
C LYS A 178 -2.24 23.97 6.98
N GLU A 179 -1.42 23.36 6.13
CA GLU A 179 -1.82 22.77 4.85
C GLU A 179 -1.70 21.24 4.86
N LYS A 180 -2.77 20.53 4.48
CA LYS A 180 -2.77 19.06 4.41
C LYS A 180 -1.70 18.50 3.45
N GLN A 181 -1.32 19.25 2.41
CA GLN A 181 -0.29 18.85 1.46
C GLN A 181 1.08 18.70 2.11
N PHE A 182 1.30 19.28 3.29
CA PHE A 182 2.58 19.21 3.98
C PHE A 182 2.93 17.79 4.47
N ASN A 183 1.93 16.95 4.77
CA ASN A 183 2.14 15.54 5.12
C ASN A 183 2.97 14.79 4.05
N LYS A 184 2.71 15.06 2.77
CA LYS A 184 3.50 14.50 1.66
C LYS A 184 4.93 15.03 1.62
N THR A 185 5.14 16.29 2.03
CA THR A 185 6.47 16.89 2.08
C THR A 185 7.27 16.29 3.23
N ILE A 186 6.65 16.14 4.41
CA ILE A 186 7.22 15.44 5.57
C ILE A 186 7.65 14.04 5.16
N PHE A 187 6.73 13.23 4.63
CA PHE A 187 7.00 11.88 4.17
C PHE A 187 8.22 11.85 3.25
N LYS A 188 8.23 12.69 2.21
CA LYS A 188 9.29 12.72 1.21
C LYS A 188 10.65 13.14 1.80
N VAL A 189 10.67 14.14 2.67
CA VAL A 189 11.91 14.64 3.27
C VAL A 189 12.48 13.63 4.26
N VAL A 190 11.66 13.09 5.16
CA VAL A 190 12.09 12.15 6.20
C VAL A 190 12.58 10.82 5.60
N THR A 191 11.86 10.28 4.61
CA THR A 191 12.23 9.01 3.95
C THR A 191 13.40 9.12 2.98
N THR A 192 13.88 10.33 2.68
CA THR A 192 15.06 10.53 1.83
C THR A 192 16.28 10.89 2.67
N HIS A 193 17.09 9.89 3.06
CA HIS A 193 18.27 10.07 3.93
C HIS A 193 19.26 11.17 3.47
N THR A 194 19.35 11.44 2.17
CA THR A 194 20.26 12.46 1.62
C THR A 194 19.80 13.90 1.85
N LEU A 195 18.57 14.14 2.31
CA LEU A 195 18.01 15.49 2.54
C LEU A 195 18.29 16.04 3.94
N LYS A 196 19.52 15.88 4.44
CA LYS A 196 19.91 16.22 5.83
C LYS A 196 19.52 17.65 6.25
N LYS A 197 19.68 18.66 5.39
CA LYS A 197 19.37 20.07 5.70
C LYS A 197 17.88 20.30 5.91
N ALA A 198 17.05 19.79 5.00
CA ALA A 198 15.60 19.85 5.14
C ALA A 198 15.11 19.02 6.34
N LYS A 199 15.63 17.80 6.52
CA LYS A 199 15.31 16.93 7.67
C LYS A 199 15.58 17.60 9.02
N LYS A 200 16.76 18.21 9.20
CA LYS A 200 17.12 18.93 10.43
C LYS A 200 16.13 20.05 10.75
N SER A 201 15.61 20.74 9.74
CA SER A 201 14.59 21.79 9.95
C SER A 201 13.20 21.26 10.33
N LEU A 202 12.91 19.96 10.10
CA LEU A 202 11.64 19.34 10.51
C LEU A 202 11.58 19.00 12.01
N ILE A 203 12.50 19.51 12.82
CA ILE A 203 12.45 19.44 14.29
C ILE A 203 11.87 20.76 14.80
N PHE A 204 10.56 20.81 14.98
CA PHE A 204 9.82 22.03 15.32
C PHE A 204 8.54 21.70 16.10
N TYR A 205 7.96 22.69 16.77
CA TYR A 205 6.61 22.54 17.34
C TYR A 205 5.57 22.93 16.29
N SER A 206 4.76 21.97 15.85
CA SER A 206 3.80 22.21 14.77
C SER A 206 2.57 23.00 15.21
N GLY A 207 2.06 22.74 16.42
CA GLY A 207 0.86 23.37 16.97
C GLY A 207 -0.37 23.24 16.07
N SER A 208 -0.38 22.32 15.11
CA SER A 208 -1.39 22.25 14.05
C SER A 208 -2.11 20.91 14.02
N ASN A 209 -3.43 20.99 13.88
CA ASN A 209 -4.31 19.84 13.74
C ASN A 209 -4.35 19.24 12.34
N LYS A 210 -3.65 19.80 11.34
CA LYS A 210 -3.67 19.34 9.94
C LYS A 210 -2.60 18.30 9.61
N ILE A 211 -1.62 18.10 10.50
CA ILE A 211 -0.62 17.04 10.36
C ILE A 211 -1.24 15.74 10.86
N ASP A 212 -1.21 14.70 10.03
CA ASP A 212 -1.84 13.40 10.33
C ASP A 212 -0.98 12.53 11.27
N PHE A 213 -1.53 11.37 11.67
CA PHE A 213 -0.83 10.40 12.51
C PHE A 213 0.53 10.04 11.90
N GLU A 214 0.54 9.59 10.64
CA GLU A 214 1.73 9.07 9.97
C GLU A 214 2.84 10.13 9.90
N SER A 215 2.46 11.38 9.61
CA SER A 215 3.41 12.48 9.50
C SER A 215 3.96 12.90 10.87
N ASN A 216 3.13 12.97 11.91
CA ASN A 216 3.63 13.22 13.27
C ASN A 216 4.55 12.09 13.74
N PHE A 217 4.19 10.84 13.47
CA PHE A 217 5.05 9.69 13.79
C PHE A 217 6.40 9.77 13.06
N MET A 218 6.40 10.12 11.77
CA MET A 218 7.64 10.34 11.00
C MET A 218 8.48 11.51 11.53
N LEU A 219 7.84 12.60 11.95
CA LEU A 219 8.53 13.73 12.58
C LEU A 219 9.18 13.31 13.90
N ALA A 220 8.52 12.45 14.69
CA ALA A 220 9.11 11.87 15.88
C ALA A 220 10.35 11.03 15.55
N MET A 221 10.26 10.11 14.57
CA MET A 221 11.40 9.29 14.16
C MET A 221 12.57 10.15 13.66
N ASN A 222 12.27 11.21 12.91
CA ASN A 222 13.26 12.19 12.48
C ASN A 222 13.90 12.92 13.68
N ALA A 223 13.13 13.31 14.69
CA ALA A 223 13.67 13.93 15.89
C ALA A 223 14.58 12.96 16.69
N ILE A 224 14.23 11.67 16.76
CA ILE A 224 15.07 10.61 17.36
C ILE A 224 16.41 10.49 16.62
N GLU A 225 16.39 10.46 15.29
CA GLU A 225 17.60 10.42 14.45
C GLU A 225 18.57 11.56 14.76
N PHE A 226 18.06 12.74 15.13
CA PHE A 226 18.86 13.90 15.53
C PHE A 226 19.04 14.06 17.05
N LYS A 227 18.74 13.02 17.84
CA LYS A 227 18.85 13.01 19.31
C LYS A 227 18.07 14.14 20.00
N LYS A 228 16.92 14.54 19.43
CA LYS A 228 16.03 15.59 19.96
C LYS A 228 14.81 14.98 20.65
N ILE A 229 15.04 14.39 21.82
CA ILE A 229 14.08 13.56 22.55
C ILE A 229 12.78 14.30 22.90
N ASN A 230 12.85 15.53 23.41
CA ASN A 230 11.63 16.29 23.78
C ASN A 230 10.71 16.55 22.58
N TYR A 231 11.28 16.84 21.41
CA TYR A 231 10.51 16.98 20.18
C TYR A 231 9.90 15.64 19.74
N ALA A 232 10.65 14.54 19.86
CA ALA A 232 10.13 13.22 19.55
C ALA A 232 8.94 12.84 20.43
N ILE A 233 9.03 13.07 21.74
CA ILE A 233 7.95 12.84 22.70
C ILE A 233 6.73 13.71 22.35
N ASN A 234 6.93 15.00 22.06
CA ASN A 234 5.84 15.88 21.66
C ASN A 234 5.14 15.38 20.38
N PHE A 235 5.91 15.03 19.35
CA PHE A 235 5.34 14.50 18.10
C PHE A 235 4.60 13.18 18.30
N LEU A 236 5.13 12.26 19.12
CA LEU A 236 4.44 11.01 19.46
C LEU A 236 3.16 11.27 20.25
N SER A 237 3.17 12.20 21.19
CA SER A 237 1.99 12.59 21.97
C SER A 237 0.89 13.14 21.06
N ILE A 238 1.24 14.01 20.11
CA ILE A 238 0.31 14.51 19.09
C ILE A 238 -0.15 13.36 18.18
N ALA A 239 0.75 12.50 17.69
CA ALA A 239 0.39 11.36 16.86
C ALA A 239 -0.65 10.50 17.57
N ARG A 240 -0.46 10.23 18.86
CA ARG A 240 -1.38 9.47 19.70
C ARG A 240 -2.81 10.04 19.64
N THR A 241 -3.00 11.36 19.70
CA THR A 241 -4.35 11.97 19.63
C THR A 241 -4.97 11.95 18.23
N LYS A 242 -4.21 11.56 17.19
CA LYS A 242 -4.64 11.56 15.78
C LYS A 242 -5.02 10.18 15.25
N THR A 243 -5.00 9.15 16.08
CA THR A 243 -5.43 7.80 15.71
C THR A 243 -6.59 7.32 16.57
N GLN A 244 -7.32 6.34 16.03
CA GLN A 244 -8.32 5.52 16.73
C GLN A 244 -7.98 4.03 16.58
N LYS A 245 -6.87 3.68 15.92
CA LYS A 245 -6.47 2.29 15.68
C LYS A 245 -5.60 1.81 16.84
N GLN A 246 -6.01 0.73 17.48
CA GLN A 246 -5.27 0.14 18.60
C GLN A 246 -3.81 -0.16 18.25
N SER A 247 -3.53 -0.69 17.05
CA SER A 247 -2.15 -0.97 16.61
C SER A 247 -1.26 0.29 16.50
N GLN A 248 -1.85 1.45 16.20
CA GLN A 248 -1.13 2.72 16.16
C GLN A 248 -0.93 3.30 17.57
N TYR A 249 -1.89 3.11 18.49
CA TYR A 249 -1.67 3.40 19.91
C TYR A 249 -0.52 2.56 20.46
N ASP A 250 -0.51 1.25 20.18
CA ASP A 250 0.52 0.33 20.65
C ASP A 250 1.91 0.72 20.13
N GLN A 251 1.98 1.09 18.84
CA GLN A 251 3.22 1.60 18.26
C GLN A 251 3.71 2.85 18.99
N VAL A 252 2.84 3.84 19.20
CA VAL A 252 3.22 5.10 19.86
C VAL A 252 3.61 4.88 21.31
N ASP A 253 2.82 4.11 22.07
CA ASP A 253 3.06 3.84 23.50
C ASP A 253 4.40 3.10 23.69
N PHE A 254 4.75 2.17 22.79
CA PHE A 254 6.06 1.52 22.84
C PHE A 254 7.22 2.49 22.59
N TRP A 255 7.10 3.39 21.60
CA TRP A 255 8.13 4.40 21.38
C TRP A 255 8.23 5.40 22.52
N LEU A 256 7.12 5.81 23.13
CA LEU A 256 7.12 6.65 24.33
C LEU A 256 7.82 5.94 25.50
N TYR A 257 7.57 4.65 25.72
CA TYR A 257 8.35 3.86 26.69
C TYR A 257 9.86 3.89 26.37
N LEU A 258 10.27 3.67 25.13
CA LEU A 258 11.68 3.65 24.78
C LEU A 258 12.39 4.98 25.10
N LEU A 259 11.69 6.10 24.91
CA LEU A 259 12.22 7.46 25.12
C LEU A 259 12.17 7.92 26.58
N THR A 260 11.13 7.54 27.32
CA THR A 260 10.88 8.04 28.69
C THR A 260 11.25 7.03 29.78
N LYS A 261 11.37 5.75 29.41
CA LYS A 261 11.47 4.60 30.32
C LYS A 261 10.29 4.43 31.27
N ASP A 262 9.18 5.15 31.05
CA ASP A 262 7.97 5.00 31.87
C ASP A 262 7.27 3.66 31.59
N LYS A 263 7.32 2.76 32.58
CA LYS A 263 6.68 1.44 32.54
C LYS A 263 5.16 1.52 32.43
N GLY A 264 4.53 2.67 32.71
CA GLY A 264 3.10 2.91 32.50
C GLY A 264 2.67 2.64 31.07
N PHE A 265 3.51 2.96 30.07
CA PHE A 265 3.24 2.62 28.68
C PHE A 265 3.29 1.11 28.43
N LEU A 266 4.23 0.37 29.02
CA LEU A 266 4.26 -1.10 28.91
C LEU A 266 3.01 -1.73 29.52
N LYS A 267 2.53 -1.21 30.65
CA LYS A 267 1.28 -1.67 31.28
C LYS A 267 0.07 -1.46 30.36
N LYS A 268 0.03 -0.36 29.59
CA LYS A 268 -1.01 -0.14 28.56
C LYS A 268 -0.90 -1.16 27.42
N LEU A 269 0.31 -1.43 26.92
CA LEU A 269 0.55 -2.39 25.84
C LEU A 269 0.12 -3.82 26.20
N VAL A 270 0.37 -4.27 27.43
CA VAL A 270 -0.05 -5.61 27.88
C VAL A 270 -1.58 -5.74 27.92
N LYS A 271 -2.31 -4.64 28.12
CA LYS A 271 -3.79 -4.59 28.11
C LYS A 271 -4.39 -4.46 26.71
N SER A 272 -3.58 -4.26 25.67
CA SER A 272 -4.07 -4.16 24.29
C SER A 272 -4.74 -5.47 23.84
N SER A 273 -5.86 -5.34 23.14
CA SER A 273 -6.55 -6.47 22.49
C SER A 273 -5.85 -6.94 21.22
N GLN A 274 -4.85 -6.20 20.72
CA GLN A 274 -4.13 -6.54 19.51
C GLN A 274 -2.85 -7.34 19.82
N VAL A 275 -2.66 -8.42 19.08
CA VAL A 275 -1.40 -9.17 19.08
C VAL A 275 -0.48 -8.57 18.02
N ASN A 276 0.56 -7.86 18.43
CA ASN A 276 1.56 -7.28 17.54
C ASN A 276 2.94 -7.26 18.20
N ILE A 277 3.97 -6.91 17.44
CA ILE A 277 5.37 -6.95 17.92
C ILE A 277 5.60 -6.09 19.17
N TYR A 278 4.87 -4.99 19.33
CA TYR A 278 5.02 -4.08 20.47
C TYR A 278 4.39 -4.67 21.73
N THR A 279 3.21 -5.26 21.61
CA THR A 279 2.50 -5.88 22.74
C THR A 279 3.19 -7.16 23.20
N LEU A 280 3.71 -7.96 22.26
CA LEU A 280 4.56 -9.12 22.59
C LEU A 280 5.86 -8.69 23.28
N LYS A 281 6.55 -7.68 22.74
CA LYS A 281 7.80 -7.21 23.35
C LYS A 281 7.58 -6.62 24.74
N ALA A 282 6.47 -5.92 24.97
CA ALA A 282 6.11 -5.42 26.29
C ALA A 282 5.90 -6.54 27.31
N ARG A 283 5.31 -7.67 26.88
CA ARG A 283 5.14 -8.86 27.71
C ARG A 283 6.48 -9.50 28.06
N ASP A 284 7.40 -9.62 27.09
CA ASP A 284 8.77 -10.11 27.36
C ASP A 284 9.47 -9.27 28.44
N ILE A 285 9.44 -7.93 28.27
CA ILE A 285 10.09 -6.99 29.19
C ILE A 285 9.50 -7.09 30.60
N LEU A 286 8.17 -7.22 30.69
CA LEU A 286 7.47 -7.35 31.97
C LEU A 286 7.37 -8.79 32.49
N LYS A 287 8.00 -9.76 31.81
CA LYS A 287 7.93 -11.20 32.11
C LYS A 287 6.48 -11.68 32.29
N LYS A 288 5.58 -11.27 31.38
CA LYS A 288 4.17 -11.67 31.36
C LYS A 288 3.95 -12.77 30.32
N SER A 289 2.97 -13.63 30.58
CA SER A 289 2.56 -14.67 29.62
C SER A 289 2.10 -14.07 28.29
N TYR A 290 2.26 -14.82 27.20
CA TYR A 290 1.75 -14.45 25.89
C TYR A 290 0.21 -14.51 25.83
N PRO A 291 -0.42 -13.69 24.97
CA PRO A 291 -1.87 -13.74 24.81
C PRO A 291 -2.31 -15.11 24.26
N LYS A 292 -3.46 -15.60 24.73
CA LYS A 292 -4.08 -16.79 24.15
C LYS A 292 -4.48 -16.49 22.70
N VAL A 293 -4.25 -17.45 21.80
CA VAL A 293 -4.61 -17.38 20.38
C VAL A 293 -5.53 -18.53 20.01
N ILE A 294 -6.34 -18.34 18.97
CA ILE A 294 -7.21 -19.39 18.43
C ILE A 294 -6.53 -20.03 17.22
N SER A 295 -6.24 -21.32 17.31
CA SER A 295 -5.77 -22.14 16.18
C SER A 295 -6.73 -23.33 16.03
N PRO A 296 -7.80 -23.19 15.23
CA PRO A 296 -8.81 -24.24 15.13
C PRO A 296 -8.21 -25.49 14.48
N VAL A 297 -8.51 -26.65 15.05
CA VAL A 297 -8.30 -27.95 14.43
C VAL A 297 -9.67 -28.44 13.97
N LEU A 298 -9.87 -28.50 12.66
CA LEU A 298 -11.15 -28.87 12.04
C LEU A 298 -11.01 -30.23 11.37
N LYS A 299 -12.10 -31.00 11.37
CA LYS A 299 -12.20 -32.24 10.58
C LYS A 299 -12.45 -31.91 9.12
N ASP A 300 -12.06 -32.82 8.25
CA ASP A 300 -12.41 -32.72 6.83
C ASP A 300 -13.91 -32.88 6.63
N ARG A 301 -14.44 -32.01 5.77
CA ARG A 301 -15.83 -31.99 5.34
C ARG A 301 -15.88 -31.39 3.95
N GLU A 302 -16.57 -32.06 3.03
CA GLU A 302 -16.85 -31.53 1.70
C GLU A 302 -17.74 -30.29 1.80
N ILE A 303 -17.36 -29.22 1.10
CA ILE A 303 -18.18 -28.03 0.95
C ILE A 303 -18.77 -28.04 -0.46
N LYS A 304 -20.05 -28.41 -0.57
CA LYS A 304 -20.77 -28.47 -1.85
C LYS A 304 -20.66 -27.14 -2.60
N ASP A 305 -20.53 -27.23 -3.93
CA ASP A 305 -20.49 -26.10 -4.87
C ASP A 305 -19.38 -25.07 -4.59
N PHE A 306 -18.28 -25.50 -3.98
CA PHE A 306 -17.16 -24.63 -3.66
C PHE A 306 -15.81 -25.26 -4.01
N ASN A 307 -14.99 -24.54 -4.79
CA ASN A 307 -13.62 -24.93 -5.06
C ASN A 307 -12.63 -23.92 -4.45
N ILE A 308 -11.76 -24.39 -3.54
CA ILE A 308 -10.78 -23.54 -2.82
C ILE A 308 -9.77 -22.85 -3.74
N THR A 309 -9.54 -23.42 -4.94
CA THR A 309 -8.63 -22.89 -5.95
C THR A 309 -9.34 -21.96 -6.93
N ASN A 310 -10.68 -21.93 -6.92
CA ASN A 310 -11.46 -21.12 -7.83
C ASN A 310 -11.56 -19.65 -7.34
N PRO A 311 -10.98 -18.69 -8.07
CA PRO A 311 -11.08 -17.27 -7.74
C PRO A 311 -12.51 -16.73 -7.78
N ILE A 312 -13.38 -17.30 -8.61
CA ILE A 312 -14.77 -16.86 -8.74
C ILE A 312 -15.51 -17.18 -7.44
N ASP A 313 -15.31 -18.38 -6.89
CA ASP A 313 -15.94 -18.79 -5.65
C ASP A 313 -15.44 -17.96 -4.46
N TRP A 314 -14.14 -17.62 -4.44
CA TRP A 314 -13.63 -16.66 -3.46
C TRP A 314 -14.25 -15.26 -3.58
N GLU A 315 -14.46 -14.75 -4.81
CA GLU A 315 -15.16 -13.47 -4.99
C GLU A 315 -16.64 -13.54 -4.53
N LYS A 316 -17.33 -14.66 -4.77
CA LYS A 316 -18.70 -14.88 -4.28
C LYS A 316 -18.76 -14.77 -2.75
N ILE A 317 -17.82 -15.38 -2.03
CA ILE A 317 -17.72 -15.25 -0.56
C ILE A 317 -17.54 -13.79 -0.15
N LYS A 318 -16.60 -13.06 -0.76
CA LYS A 318 -16.38 -11.65 -0.44
C LYS A 318 -17.59 -10.77 -0.70
N ILE A 319 -18.44 -11.14 -1.66
CA ILE A 319 -19.71 -10.45 -1.93
C ILE A 319 -20.73 -10.80 -0.86
N ALA A 320 -20.87 -12.08 -0.51
CA ALA A 320 -21.76 -12.52 0.56
C ALA A 320 -21.44 -11.82 1.90
N MET A 321 -20.15 -11.73 2.25
CA MET A 321 -19.70 -11.00 3.44
C MET A 321 -20.08 -9.52 3.44
N LYS A 322 -20.11 -8.87 2.27
CA LYS A 322 -20.50 -7.46 2.13
C LYS A 322 -22.01 -7.28 2.15
N LYS A 323 -22.76 -8.23 1.57
CA LYS A 323 -24.23 -8.21 1.55
C LYS A 323 -24.81 -8.45 2.94
N SER A 324 -24.20 -9.32 3.73
CA SER A 324 -24.70 -9.74 5.03
C SER A 324 -23.63 -9.60 6.14
N PRO A 325 -23.18 -8.38 6.46
CA PRO A 325 -22.09 -8.16 7.43
C PRO A 325 -22.45 -8.59 8.87
N ASN A 326 -23.74 -8.73 9.18
CA ASN A 326 -24.21 -9.16 10.50
C ASN A 326 -24.33 -10.69 10.65
N ARG A 327 -24.23 -11.45 9.55
CA ARG A 327 -24.35 -12.92 9.53
C ARG A 327 -23.03 -13.61 9.16
N LEU A 328 -21.91 -12.99 9.53
CA LEU A 328 -20.58 -13.53 9.22
C LEU A 328 -20.27 -14.81 10.01
N GLU A 329 -20.78 -14.93 11.24
CA GLU A 329 -20.69 -16.16 12.04
C GLU A 329 -21.34 -17.35 11.31
N GLU A 330 -22.61 -17.21 10.92
CA GLU A 330 -23.34 -18.23 10.13
C GLU A 330 -22.63 -18.56 8.81
N LEU A 331 -22.11 -17.54 8.12
CA LEU A 331 -21.35 -17.74 6.89
C LEU A 331 -20.05 -18.51 7.13
N ALA A 332 -19.34 -18.25 8.23
CA ALA A 332 -18.11 -18.97 8.57
C ALA A 332 -18.39 -20.47 8.77
N GLU A 333 -19.45 -20.82 9.49
CA GLU A 333 -19.79 -22.22 9.77
C GLU A 333 -20.07 -23.04 8.50
N LYS A 334 -20.54 -22.41 7.41
CA LYS A 334 -20.67 -23.06 6.09
C LYS A 334 -19.33 -23.52 5.53
N TYR A 335 -18.24 -22.82 5.86
CA TYR A 335 -16.87 -23.14 5.43
C TYR A 335 -16.03 -23.75 6.56
N LYS A 336 -16.67 -24.40 7.54
CA LYS A 336 -15.96 -25.09 8.63
C LYS A 336 -15.51 -26.49 8.21
N SER A 337 -14.31 -26.55 7.62
CA SER A 337 -13.62 -27.78 7.22
C SER A 337 -12.10 -27.56 7.29
N ALA A 338 -11.30 -28.63 7.39
CA ALA A 338 -9.84 -28.50 7.41
C ALA A 338 -9.29 -27.89 6.11
N GLU A 339 -9.84 -28.28 4.96
CA GLU A 339 -9.46 -27.75 3.64
C GLU A 339 -9.75 -26.24 3.49
N THR A 340 -10.84 -25.76 4.09
CA THR A 340 -11.29 -24.36 4.05
C THR A 340 -10.94 -23.57 5.31
N LEU A 341 -10.04 -24.08 6.16
CA LEU A 341 -9.67 -23.45 7.44
C LEU A 341 -9.19 -22.00 7.30
N GLY A 342 -8.48 -21.67 6.21
CA GLY A 342 -8.08 -20.28 5.90
C GLY A 342 -9.28 -19.35 5.68
N ILE A 343 -10.28 -19.81 4.93
CA ILE A 343 -11.52 -19.09 4.65
C ILE A 343 -12.36 -18.95 5.91
N TYR A 344 -12.55 -20.05 6.66
CA TYR A 344 -13.24 -20.06 7.95
C TYR A 344 -12.67 -18.98 8.88
N SER A 345 -11.36 -19.03 9.10
CA SER A 345 -10.65 -18.12 10.00
C SER A 345 -10.72 -16.68 9.50
N TYR A 346 -10.61 -16.45 8.18
CA TYR A 346 -10.76 -15.12 7.60
C TYR A 346 -12.15 -14.51 7.89
N ILE A 347 -13.21 -15.30 7.79
CA ILE A 347 -14.57 -14.84 8.07
C ILE A 347 -14.75 -14.58 9.58
N LYS A 348 -14.25 -15.47 10.44
CA LYS A 348 -14.30 -15.31 11.91
C LYS A 348 -13.50 -14.10 12.42
N GLU A 349 -12.34 -13.81 11.83
CA GLU A 349 -11.58 -12.58 12.11
C GLU A 349 -12.42 -11.33 11.79
N LYS A 350 -13.19 -11.35 10.69
CA LYS A 350 -14.05 -10.24 10.28
C LYS A 350 -15.29 -10.12 11.18
N ALA A 351 -15.92 -11.24 11.51
CA ALA A 351 -17.07 -11.31 12.41
C ALA A 351 -16.75 -10.71 13.78
N SER A 352 -15.57 -11.05 14.33
CA SER A 352 -15.07 -10.51 15.59
C SER A 352 -14.48 -9.10 15.49
N LYS A 353 -14.54 -8.44 14.32
CA LYS A 353 -13.89 -7.14 14.06
C LYS A 353 -12.40 -7.13 14.44
N TYR A 354 -11.72 -8.28 14.28
CA TYR A 354 -10.31 -8.52 14.61
C TYR A 354 -9.94 -8.33 16.08
N THR A 355 -10.92 -8.47 16.99
CA THR A 355 -10.67 -8.47 18.44
C THR A 355 -10.19 -9.83 18.94
N VAL A 356 -10.45 -10.89 18.17
CA VAL A 356 -10.05 -12.26 18.49
C VAL A 356 -8.86 -12.67 17.63
N PRO A 357 -7.72 -13.11 18.21
CA PRO A 357 -6.50 -13.44 17.48
C PRO A 357 -6.54 -14.86 16.89
N TYR A 358 -6.93 -14.99 15.63
CA TYR A 358 -6.88 -16.26 14.89
C TYR A 358 -5.49 -16.48 14.24
N TYR A 359 -4.88 -17.61 14.56
CA TYR A 359 -3.60 -18.09 14.02
C TYR A 359 -3.76 -19.53 13.53
N PRO A 360 -4.56 -19.76 12.46
CA PRO A 360 -4.77 -21.10 11.94
C PRO A 360 -3.49 -21.67 11.31
N MET A 361 -3.38 -22.99 11.30
CA MET A 361 -2.27 -23.74 10.70
C MET A 361 -2.80 -24.73 9.64
N PRO A 362 -3.33 -24.25 8.51
CA PRO A 362 -3.87 -25.13 7.47
C PRO A 362 -2.78 -25.93 6.76
N TYR A 363 -3.19 -26.99 6.06
CA TYR A 363 -2.34 -27.85 5.25
C TYR A 363 -1.11 -28.42 6.00
N PRO A 364 -1.30 -29.08 7.16
CA PRO A 364 -0.20 -29.56 7.99
C PRO A 364 0.70 -30.56 7.25
N ASP A 365 0.14 -31.36 6.33
CA ASP A 365 0.90 -32.32 5.53
C ASP A 365 1.95 -31.66 4.65
N ALA A 366 1.60 -30.56 3.98
CA ALA A 366 2.53 -29.76 3.18
C ALA A 366 3.65 -29.15 4.03
N MET A 367 3.45 -29.05 5.35
CA MET A 367 4.43 -28.51 6.28
C MET A 367 5.31 -29.56 6.94
N LYS A 368 4.97 -30.87 6.86
CA LYS A 368 5.66 -31.96 7.59
C LYS A 368 7.18 -31.93 7.44
N ALA A 369 7.67 -31.67 6.22
CA ALA A 369 9.10 -31.66 5.88
C ALA A 369 9.91 -30.49 6.46
N PHE A 370 9.26 -29.47 7.02
CA PHE A 370 9.95 -28.28 7.54
C PHE A 370 10.15 -28.35 9.05
N ASN A 371 11.28 -27.82 9.53
CA ASN A 371 11.52 -27.62 10.96
C ASN A 371 10.58 -26.53 11.55
N PRO A 372 10.40 -26.48 12.88
CA PRO A 372 9.47 -25.54 13.51
C PRO A 372 9.70 -24.06 13.16
N GLN A 373 10.96 -23.62 13.05
CA GLN A 373 11.31 -22.25 12.72
C GLN A 373 10.90 -21.89 11.28
N ARG A 374 11.15 -22.80 10.34
CA ARG A 374 10.73 -22.63 8.94
C ARG A 374 9.21 -22.65 8.82
N LYS A 375 8.52 -23.57 9.52
CA LYS A 375 7.05 -23.60 9.61
C LYS A 375 6.50 -22.26 10.09
N ALA A 376 7.04 -21.72 11.18
CA ALA A 376 6.60 -20.45 11.74
C ALA A 376 6.74 -19.29 10.73
N ILE A 377 7.86 -19.21 10.00
CA ILE A 377 8.06 -18.19 8.96
C ILE A 377 7.07 -18.36 7.81
N LEU A 378 6.90 -19.59 7.31
CA LEU A 378 5.98 -19.86 6.20
C LEU A 378 4.53 -19.53 6.57
N TYR A 379 4.09 -19.95 7.76
CA TYR A 379 2.76 -19.61 8.28
C TYR A 379 2.61 -18.10 8.51
N ALA A 380 3.63 -17.41 9.04
CA ALA A 380 3.58 -15.96 9.24
C ALA A 380 3.42 -15.21 7.91
N ILE A 381 4.17 -15.61 6.87
CA ILE A 381 4.07 -15.02 5.54
C ILE A 381 2.69 -15.29 4.93
N ALA A 382 2.26 -16.55 4.86
CA ALA A 382 0.97 -16.90 4.26
C ALA A 382 -0.22 -16.26 4.99
N ARG A 383 -0.17 -16.17 6.32
CA ARG A 383 -1.18 -15.43 7.10
C ARG A 383 -1.22 -13.97 6.68
N GLN A 384 -0.06 -13.32 6.58
CA GLN A 384 0.03 -11.89 6.24
C GLN A 384 -0.40 -11.60 4.79
N GLU A 385 0.02 -12.45 3.86
CA GLU A 385 -0.16 -12.26 2.43
C GLU A 385 -1.58 -12.54 1.95
N SER A 386 -2.21 -13.63 2.44
CA SER A 386 -3.52 -14.04 1.95
C SER A 386 -4.51 -14.47 3.03
N ARG A 387 -4.10 -14.51 4.30
CA ARG A 387 -4.85 -15.20 5.37
C ARG A 387 -5.16 -16.66 4.99
N PHE A 388 -4.20 -17.31 4.32
CA PHE A 388 -4.29 -18.68 3.85
C PHE A 388 -5.40 -18.95 2.83
N VAL A 389 -5.91 -17.94 2.13
CA VAL A 389 -6.85 -18.15 1.02
C VAL A 389 -6.08 -18.56 -0.24
N PRO A 390 -6.29 -19.77 -0.79
CA PRO A 390 -5.53 -20.26 -1.94
C PRO A 390 -5.81 -19.46 -3.22
N ALA A 391 -7.06 -19.14 -3.51
CA ALA A 391 -7.43 -18.36 -4.70
C ALA A 391 -7.22 -16.83 -4.58
N SER A 392 -6.36 -16.36 -3.67
CA SER A 392 -6.14 -14.92 -3.45
C SER A 392 -5.35 -14.26 -4.59
N ILE A 393 -5.83 -13.09 -5.04
CA ILE A 393 -5.20 -12.29 -6.11
C ILE A 393 -5.05 -10.84 -5.65
N SER A 394 -3.82 -10.32 -5.61
CA SER A 394 -3.57 -8.92 -5.24
C SER A 394 -3.85 -7.93 -6.38
N THR A 395 -3.85 -6.65 -6.03
CA THR A 395 -3.98 -5.55 -7.01
C THR A 395 -2.84 -5.47 -8.02
N SER A 396 -1.68 -6.06 -7.71
CA SER A 396 -0.54 -6.20 -8.60
C SER A 396 -0.51 -7.55 -9.33
N TYR A 397 -1.52 -8.40 -9.11
CA TYR A 397 -1.66 -9.76 -9.66
C TYR A 397 -0.70 -10.79 -9.09
N ALA A 398 -0.29 -10.60 -7.82
CA ALA A 398 0.35 -11.67 -7.06
C ALA A 398 -0.70 -12.74 -6.71
N LEU A 399 -0.31 -14.02 -6.71
CA LEU A 399 -1.21 -15.17 -6.71
C LEU A 399 -0.98 -16.09 -5.51
N GLY A 400 -2.03 -16.77 -5.09
CA GLY A 400 -1.91 -17.87 -4.15
C GLY A 400 -1.83 -17.42 -2.70
N MET A 401 -1.61 -18.39 -1.80
CA MET A 401 -1.42 -18.10 -0.39
C MET A 401 -0.18 -17.27 -0.08
N MET A 402 0.88 -17.49 -0.87
CA MET A 402 2.18 -16.85 -0.69
C MET A 402 2.32 -15.56 -1.50
N GLN A 403 1.28 -15.16 -2.26
CA GLN A 403 1.29 -13.97 -3.12
C GLN A 403 2.54 -13.90 -4.03
N ILE A 404 2.77 -14.97 -4.80
CA ILE A 404 3.88 -15.05 -5.75
C ILE A 404 3.50 -14.35 -7.04
N MET A 405 4.42 -13.57 -7.60
CA MET A 405 4.19 -12.88 -8.88
C MET A 405 4.28 -13.85 -10.07
N PRO A 406 3.45 -13.67 -11.12
CA PRO A 406 3.44 -14.59 -12.28
C PRO A 406 4.77 -14.74 -13.01
N PHE A 407 5.65 -13.74 -13.00
CA PHE A 407 6.97 -13.86 -13.64
C PHE A 407 7.88 -14.81 -12.85
N LEU A 408 7.82 -14.75 -11.51
CA LEU A 408 8.61 -15.62 -10.64
C LEU A 408 8.12 -17.07 -10.73
N ILE A 409 6.81 -17.29 -10.86
CA ILE A 409 6.26 -18.64 -11.08
C ILE A 409 6.85 -19.27 -12.35
N LYS A 410 6.93 -18.50 -13.44
CA LYS A 410 7.49 -18.97 -14.72
C LYS A 410 8.99 -19.24 -14.68
N GLU A 411 9.72 -18.57 -13.79
CA GLU A 411 11.16 -18.79 -13.61
C GLU A 411 11.45 -20.01 -12.73
N LEU A 412 10.51 -20.37 -11.85
CA LEU A 412 10.61 -21.52 -10.95
C LEU A 412 10.06 -22.82 -11.56
N SER A 413 9.21 -22.72 -12.58
CA SER A 413 8.67 -23.84 -13.38
C SER A 413 9.60 -24.16 -14.54
#